data_AF-A0A840NFI8-F1
#
_entry.id   AF-A0A840NFI8-F1
#
_cell.length_a   1.000
_cell.length_b   1.000
_cell.length_c   1.000
_cell.angle_alpha   90.00
_cell.angle_beta   90.00
_cell.angle_gamma   90.00
#
_symmetry.space_group_name_H-M   'P 1'
#
loop_
_entity.id
_entity.type
_entity.pdbx_description
1 polymer ?
#
loop_
_entity_poly.entity_id
_entity_poly.type
_entity_poly.pdbx_seq_one_letter_code
_entity_poly.pdbx_strand_id
1 'polypeptide(L)' 'MSEPDPLIDPTRDPNPGVADHAAPEGADIDPLIDLSRDPNPGVPNHAKPDED' A
#
# COMPACT_ATOMS: atom_id res chain seq x y z
N MET A 1 7.40 20.12 -11.03
CA MET A 1 8.07 19.13 -10.16
C MET A 1 8.21 19.79 -8.82
N SER A 2 7.44 19.37 -7.80
CA SER A 2 7.60 19.93 -6.45
C SER A 2 8.93 19.45 -5.89
N GLU A 3 9.75 20.36 -5.37
CA GLU A 3 10.94 19.99 -4.61
C GLU A 3 10.52 19.24 -3.34
N PRO A 4 11.28 18.21 -2.91
CA PRO A 4 11.01 17.53 -1.66
C PRO A 4 11.19 18.51 -0.49
N ASP A 5 10.29 18.45 0.49
CA ASP A 5 10.33 19.28 1.68
C ASP A 5 11.66 19.04 2.43
N PRO A 6 12.52 20.05 2.66
CA PRO A 6 13.89 19.84 3.17
C PRO A 6 13.94 19.30 4.60
N LEU A 7 12.79 19.22 5.28
CA LEU A 7 12.63 18.63 6.61
C LEU A 7 12.46 17.10 6.58
N ILE A 8 12.13 16.53 5.42
CA ILE A 8 11.95 15.08 5.26
C ILE A 8 13.25 14.52 4.71
N ASP A 9 14.00 13.83 5.57
CA ASP A 9 15.19 13.05 5.19
C ASP A 9 14.78 11.59 4.93
N PRO A 10 14.59 11.19 3.66
CA PRO A 10 14.15 9.83 3.33
C PRO A 10 15.21 8.77 3.67
N THR A 11 16.47 9.15 3.92
CA THR A 11 17.52 8.18 4.30
C THR A 11 17.39 7.69 5.74
N ARG A 12 16.58 8.37 6.55
CA ARG A 12 16.29 8.02 7.96
C ARG A 12 15.02 7.20 8.12
N ASP A 13 14.28 6.98 7.04
CA ASP A 13 13.14 6.07 7.05
C ASP A 13 13.65 4.65 7.33
N PRO A 14 13.19 3.97 8.41
CA PRO A 14 13.57 2.60 8.66
C PRO A 14 13.03 1.63 7.60
N ASN A 15 11.98 2.01 6.87
CA ASN A 15 11.32 1.20 5.84
C ASN A 15 11.19 1.97 4.49
N PRO A 16 12.30 2.38 3.85
CA PRO A 16 12.25 3.18 2.64
C PRO A 16 11.47 2.47 1.53
N GLY A 17 10.48 3.17 0.98
CA GLY A 17 9.66 2.65 -0.13
C GLY A 17 8.49 1.76 0.29
N VAL A 18 8.27 1.56 1.59
CA VAL A 18 7.06 0.92 2.13
C VAL A 18 6.11 2.02 2.62
N ALA A 19 4.83 1.91 2.29
CA ALA A 19 3.84 2.85 2.85
C ALA A 19 3.65 2.59 4.35
N ASP A 20 3.54 3.63 5.17
CA ASP A 20 3.33 3.52 6.63
C ASP A 20 2.07 2.71 7.02
N HIS A 21 1.12 2.59 6.10
CA HIS A 21 -0.12 1.83 6.27
C HIS A 21 -0.09 0.44 5.62
N ALA A 22 1.03 0.03 5.02
CA ALA A 22 1.16 -1.29 4.45
C ALA A 22 1.17 -2.33 5.57
N ALA A 23 0.33 -3.36 5.41
CA ALA A 23 0.41 -4.53 6.27
C ALA A 23 1.72 -5.30 5.99
N PRO A 24 2.32 -5.93 7.01
CA PRO A 24 3.45 -6.82 6.80
C PRO A 24 3.14 -7.95 5.82
N GLU A 25 4.15 -8.44 5.12
CA GLU A 25 4.01 -9.61 4.24
C GLU A 25 3.49 -10.83 5.04
N GLY A 26 2.43 -11.46 4.53
CA GLY A 26 1.81 -12.61 5.18
C GLY A 26 0.94 -12.28 6.40
N ALA A 27 0.66 -11.00 6.67
CA ALA A 27 -0.33 -10.63 7.69
C ALA A 27 -1.71 -11.21 7.36
N ASP A 28 -2.40 -11.69 8.39
CA ASP A 28 -3.77 -12.17 8.25
C ASP A 28 -4.71 -11.04 7.83
N ILE A 29 -5.77 -11.42 7.13
CA ILE A 29 -6.85 -10.49 6.75
C ILE A 29 -7.64 -10.15 8.01
N ASP A 30 -7.94 -8.86 8.20
CA ASP A 30 -8.77 -8.42 9.32
C ASP A 30 -10.12 -9.15 9.26
N PRO A 31 -10.59 -9.78 10.36
CA PRO A 31 -11.80 -10.59 10.37
C PRO A 31 -13.07 -9.80 10.02
N LEU A 32 -13.04 -8.47 10.09
CA LEU A 32 -14.16 -7.61 9.67
C LEU A 32 -14.24 -7.42 8.15
N ILE A 33 -13.19 -7.78 7.42
CA ILE A 33 -13.16 -7.70 5.95
C ILE A 33 -13.86 -8.94 5.39
N ASP A 34 -15.04 -8.72 4.80
CA ASP A 34 -15.77 -9.75 4.07
C ASP A 34 -15.44 -9.71 2.57
N LEU A 35 -14.41 -10.45 2.18
CA LEU A 35 -13.98 -10.56 0.79
C LEU A 35 -14.97 -11.29 -0.12
N SER A 36 -15.94 -12.04 0.43
CA SER A 36 -16.90 -12.79 -0.40
C SER A 36 -17.85 -11.90 -1.19
N ARG A 37 -17.99 -10.64 -0.76
CA ARG A 37 -18.81 -9.61 -1.42
C ARG A 37 -18.00 -8.69 -2.33
N ASP A 38 -16.68 -8.77 -2.29
CA ASP A 38 -15.82 -7.97 -3.15
C ASP A 38 -15.84 -8.58 -4.57
N PRO A 39 -16.25 -7.85 -5.62
CA PRO A 39 -16.18 -8.34 -6.98
C PRO A 39 -14.74 -8.55 -7.47
N ASN A 40 -13.75 -7.89 -6.86
CA ASN A 40 -12.35 -7.94 -7.24
C ASN A 40 -11.46 -8.29 -6.02
N PRO A 41 -11.68 -9.47 -5.39
CA PRO A 41 -10.98 -9.80 -4.15
C PRO A 41 -9.47 -9.91 -4.40
N GLY A 42 -8.69 -9.27 -3.54
CA GLY A 42 -7.22 -9.25 -3.64
C GLY A 42 -6.68 -8.25 -4.67
N VAL A 43 -7.52 -7.49 -5.36
CA VAL A 43 -7.09 -6.42 -6.28
C VAL A 43 -7.20 -5.07 -5.57
N PRO A 44 -6.10 -4.35 -5.35
CA PRO A 44 -6.17 -3.00 -4.78
C PRO A 44 -7.00 -2.07 -5.68
N ASN A 45 -7.88 -1.26 -5.09
CA ASN A 45 -8.69 -0.27 -5.84
C ASN A 45 -7.86 0.79 -6.60
N HIS A 46 -6.57 0.92 -6.25
CA HIS A 46 -5.62 1.81 -6.90
C HIS A 46 -4.64 1.07 -7.82
N ALA A 47 -4.81 -0.25 -7.99
CA ALA A 47 -4.04 -0.98 -8.98
C ALA A 47 -4.31 -0.36 -10.36
N LYS A 48 -3.26 -0.17 -11.13
CA LYS A 48 -3.43 0.16 -12.54
C LYS A 48 -4.08 -1.05 -13.22
N PRO A 49 -4.90 -0.83 -14.27
CA PRO A 49 -5.29 -1.92 -15.14
C PRO A 49 -4.03 -2.64 -15.64
N ASP A 50 -4.10 -3.95 -15.79
CA ASP A 50 -3.05 -4.68 -16.50
C ASP A 50 -2.95 -4.13 -17.94
N GLU A 51 -1.74 -3.91 -18.43
CA GLU A 51 -1.52 -3.53 -19.82
C GLU A 51 -1.58 -4.81 -20.67
N ASP A 52 -2.60 -4.94 -21.54
CA ASP A 52 -2.73 -6.01 -22.55
C ASP A 52 -1.63 -5.94 -23.64
#